data_AF-A0A519QKE2-F1
#
_entry.id   AF-A0A519QKE2-F1
#
_cell.length_a   1.000
_cell.length_b   1.000
_cell.length_c   1.000
_cell.angle_alpha   90.00
_cell.angle_beta   90.00
_cell.angle_gamma   90.00
#
_symmetry.space_group_name_H-M   'P 1'
#
loop_
_entity.id
_entity.type
_entity.pdbx_description
1 polymer ?
#
loop_
_entity_poly.entity_id
_entity_poly.type
_entity_poly.pdbx_seq_one_letter_code
_entity_poly.pdbx_strand_id
1 'polypeptide(L)' 'MLKLIVEGKSSNSIAAQLFISIHTVNIHRKNILFKAGAKNALDLMRKSLNEGWI' A
#
# COMPACT_ATOMS: atom_id res chain seq x y z
N MET A 1 0.02 1.92 -6.60
CA MET A 1 -0.62 1.64 -5.29
C MET A 1 0.34 1.65 -4.11
N LEU A 2 1.51 0.99 -4.19
CA LEU A 2 2.55 1.05 -3.15
C LEU A 2 2.84 2.48 -2.67
N LYS A 3 3.17 3.39 -3.59
CA LYS A 3 3.40 4.82 -3.30
C LYS A 3 2.30 5.46 -2.46
N LEU A 4 1.02 5.23 -2.82
CA LEU A 4 -0.12 5.77 -2.08
C LEU A 4 -0.22 5.21 -0.65
N ILE A 5 0.14 3.93 -0.45
CA ILE A 5 0.19 3.32 0.89
C ILE A 5 1.31 3.96 1.72
N VAL A 6 2.48 4.17 1.11
CA VAL A 6 3.64 4.79 1.77
C VAL A 6 3.38 6.26 2.08
N GLU A 7 2.64 6.98 1.23
CA GLU A 7 2.16 8.34 1.51
C GLU A 7 1.06 8.39 2.59
N GLY A 8 0.70 7.26 3.21
CA GLY A 8 -0.28 7.19 4.30
C GLY A 8 -1.73 7.31 3.85
N LYS A 9 -2.04 7.14 2.56
CA LYS A 9 -3.42 7.24 2.06
C LYS A 9 -4.29 6.08 2.58
N SER A 10 -5.52 6.41 2.96
CA SER A 10 -6.54 5.45 3.38
C SER A 10 -7.05 4.62 2.20
N SER A 11 -7.60 3.42 2.46
CA SER A 11 -8.18 2.60 1.39
C SER A 11 -9.29 3.31 0.62
N ASN A 12 -10.08 4.16 1.27
CA ASN A 12 -11.11 4.98 0.64
C ASN A 12 -10.51 6.01 -0.34
N SER A 13 -9.47 6.72 0.09
CA SER A 13 -8.80 7.71 -0.77
C SER A 13 -8.14 7.05 -1.97
N ILE A 14 -7.52 5.89 -1.78
CA ILE A 14 -6.91 5.10 -2.87
C ILE A 14 -7.98 4.60 -3.84
N ALA A 15 -9.12 4.11 -3.33
CA ALA A 15 -10.24 3.64 -4.15
C ALA A 15 -10.77 4.77 -5.05
N ALA A 16 -10.97 5.96 -4.49
CA ALA A 16 -11.41 7.14 -5.22
C ALA A 16 -10.39 7.57 -6.28
N GLN A 17 -9.09 7.61 -5.94
CA GLN A 17 -8.04 8.05 -6.86
C GLN A 17 -7.78 7.07 -8.02
N LEU A 18 -7.96 5.77 -7.77
CA LEU A 18 -7.72 4.71 -8.74
C LEU A 18 -8.99 4.24 -9.46
N PHE A 19 -10.16 4.82 -9.15
CA PHE A 19 -11.46 4.44 -9.71
C PHE A 19 -11.78 2.94 -9.60
N ILE A 20 -11.44 2.32 -8.46
CA ILE A 20 -11.70 0.90 -8.17
C ILE A 20 -12.39 0.72 -6.82
N SER A 21 -13.02 -0.43 -6.61
CA SER A 21 -13.72 -0.70 -5.35
C SER A 21 -12.77 -0.73 -4.14
N ILE A 22 -13.26 -0.33 -2.97
CA ILE A 22 -12.52 -0.45 -1.70
C ILE A 22 -12.11 -1.91 -1.42
N HIS A 23 -12.94 -2.87 -1.83
CA HIS A 23 -12.66 -4.29 -1.67
C HIS A 23 -11.41 -4.68 -2.48
N THR A 24 -11.34 -4.25 -3.74
CA THR A 24 -10.17 -4.44 -4.62
C THR A 24 -8.92 -3.80 -4.00
N VAL A 25 -9.03 -2.59 -3.47
CA VAL A 25 -7.93 -1.91 -2.75
C VAL A 25 -7.46 -2.75 -1.56
N ASN A 26 -8.36 -3.23 -0.71
CA ASN A 26 -7.99 -4.02 0.46
C ASN A 26 -7.25 -5.32 0.09
N ILE A 27 -7.70 -6.01 -0.97
CA ILE A 27 -7.00 -7.18 -1.52
C ILE A 27 -5.59 -6.79 -1.98
N HIS A 28 -5.45 -5.73 -2.76
CA HIS A 28 -4.14 -5.28 -3.23
C HIS A 28 -3.22 -4.85 -2.08
N ARG A 29 -3.72 -4.15 -1.04
CA ARG A 29 -2.92 -3.79 0.14
C ARG A 29 -2.39 -5.04 0.82
N LYS A 30 -3.24 -6.04 1.05
CA LYS A 30 -2.85 -7.32 1.67
C LYS A 30 -1.77 -8.02 0.83
N ASN A 31 -1.96 -8.09 -0.49
CA ASN A 31 -1.01 -8.75 -1.39
C ASN A 31 0.34 -8.01 -1.47
N ILE A 32 0.33 -6.67 -1.48
CA ILE A 32 1.55 -5.86 -1.47
C ILE A 32 2.33 -6.10 -0.16
N LEU A 33 1.64 -6.05 0.99
CA LEU A 33 2.26 -6.32 2.28
C LEU A 33 2.88 -7.72 2.34
N PHE A 34 2.14 -8.73 1.88
CA PHE A 34 2.61 -10.10 1.81
C PHE A 34 3.86 -10.23 0.92
N LYS A 35 3.82 -9.70 -0.30
CA LYS A 35 4.95 -9.76 -1.25
C LYS A 35 6.17 -8.97 -0.78
N ALA A 36 5.96 -7.87 -0.05
CA ALA A 36 7.05 -7.08 0.55
C ALA A 36 7.60 -7.69 1.85
N GLY A 37 6.97 -8.75 2.38
CA GLY A 37 7.27 -9.29 3.70
C GLY A 37 7.06 -8.26 4.82
N ALA A 38 6.12 -7.34 4.65
CA ALA A 38 5.82 -6.26 5.58
C ALA A 38 4.58 -6.57 6.41
N LYS A 39 4.63 -6.35 7.72
CA LYS A 39 3.51 -6.64 8.64
C LYS A 39 2.38 -5.61 8.56
N ASN A 40 2.72 -4.36 8.24
CA ASN A 40 1.77 -3.26 8.14
C ASN A 40 2.33 -2.15 7.24
N ALA A 41 1.53 -1.09 7.02
CA ALA A 41 1.90 0.01 6.13
C ALA A 41 3.16 0.77 6.59
N LEU A 42 3.41 0.86 7.90
CA LEU A 42 4.59 1.53 8.43
C LEU A 42 5.85 0.69 8.20
N ASP A 43 5.76 -0.61 8.38
CA ASP A 43 6.82 -1.56 8.07
C ASP A 43 7.14 -1.55 6.56
N LEU A 44 6.09 -1.51 5.73
CA LEU A 44 6.22 -1.36 4.28
C LEU A 44 6.94 -0.06 3.90
N MET A 45 6.59 1.06 4.55
CA MET A 45 7.25 2.35 4.34
C MET A 45 8.75 2.27 4.65
N ARG A 46 9.11 1.72 5.82
CA ARG A 46 10.52 1.56 6.21
C ARG A 46 11.30 0.70 5.24
N LYS A 47 10.74 -0.45 4.85
CA LYS A 47 11.33 -1.34 3.84
C LYS A 47 11.52 -0.63 2.50
N SER A 48 10.50 0.07 2.04
CA SER A 48 10.54 0.77 0.76
C SER A 48 11.63 1.85 0.72
N LEU A 49 11.87 2.55 1.84
CA LEU A 49 12.96 3.52 1.96
C LEU A 49 14.35 2.85 2.05
N ASN A 50 14.47 1.78 2.85
CA ASN A 50 15.75 1.08 3.03
C ASN A 50 16.20 0.34 1.77
N GLU A 51 15.25 -0.19 0.99
CA GLU A 51 15.50 -0.97 -0.23
C GLU A 51 15.44 -0.12 -1.51
N GLY A 52 15.11 1.17 -1.41
CA GLY A 52 15.11 2.12 -2.54
C GLY A 52 13.99 1.91 -3.57
N TRP A 53 12.81 1.45 -3.14
CA TRP A 53 11.65 1.21 -4.02
C TRP A 53 10.90 2.47 -4.43
N ILE A 54 11.18 3.58 -3.75
CA ILE A 54 10.56 4.91 -3.90
C ILE A 54 11.58 6.00 -3.63
#